data_AF-A0A8T3TL34-F1
#
_entry.id   AF-A0A8T3TL34-F1
#
_cell.length_a   1.000
_cell.length_b   1.000
_cell.length_c   1.000
_cell.angle_alpha   90.00
_cell.angle_beta   90.00
_cell.angle_gamma   90.00
#
_symmetry.space_group_name_H-M   'P 1'
#
loop_
_entity.id
_entity.type
_entity.pdbx_description
1 polymer ?
#
loop_
_entity_poly.entity_id
_entity_poly.type
_entity_poly.pdbx_seq_one_letter_code
_entity_poly.pdbx_strand_id
1 'polypeptide(L)' 'RQMRALWIVRLNAAAREEGLTYGRLINGLKKAGVTLDRKVLADICVRDPITFARIAEVAKAG' A
#
# COMPACT_ATOMS: atom_id res chain seq x y z
N ARG A 1 19.63 -3.38 4.70
CA ARG A 1 18.41 -4.17 4.36
C ARG A 1 17.27 -4.09 5.40
N GLN A 2 17.43 -3.39 6.54
CA GLN A 2 16.39 -3.33 7.60
C GLN A 2 15.15 -2.49 7.21
N MET A 3 15.31 -1.40 6.44
CA MET A 3 14.20 -0.50 6.11
C MET A 3 13.10 -1.15 5.25
N ARG A 4 13.47 -2.11 4.39
CA ARG A 4 12.50 -2.81 3.54
C ARG A 4 11.54 -3.68 4.35
N ALA A 5 12.04 -4.31 5.42
CA ALA A 5 11.21 -5.10 6.33
C ALA A 5 10.21 -4.19 7.05
N LEU A 6 10.67 -3.03 7.55
CA LEU A 6 9.81 -2.03 8.20
C LEU A 6 8.71 -1.52 7.27
N TRP A 7 9.01 -1.26 6.00
CA TRP A 7 8.01 -0.83 5.03
C TRP A 7 6.95 -1.90 4.77
N ILE A 8 7.36 -3.16 4.65
CA ILE A 8 6.41 -4.27 4.47
C ILE A 8 5.50 -4.38 5.70
N VAL A 9 6.04 -4.26 6.91
CA VAL A 9 5.24 -4.30 8.15
C VAL A 9 4.21 -3.16 8.19
N ARG A 10 4.65 -1.92 7.90
CA ARG A 10 3.75 -0.75 7.86
C ARG A 10 2.67 -0.89 6.80
N LEU A 11 3.04 -1.29 5.59
CA LEU A 11 2.09 -1.50 4.49
C LEU A 11 1.12 -2.63 4.79
N ASN A 12 1.55 -3.69 5.49
CA ASN A 12 0.67 -4.79 5.86
C ASN A 12 -0.34 -4.37 6.93
N ALA A 13 0.06 -3.52 7.89
CA ALA A 13 -0.86 -2.94 8.87
C ALA A 13 -1.90 -2.04 8.17
N ALA A 14 -1.46 -1.05 7.40
CA ALA A 14 -2.34 -0.12 6.70
C ALA A 14 -3.26 -0.82 5.68
N ALA A 15 -2.74 -1.81 4.93
CA ALA A 15 -3.57 -2.58 4.01
C ALA A 15 -4.67 -3.36 4.76
N ARG A 16 -4.37 -3.89 5.95
CA ARG A 16 -5.35 -4.62 6.77
C ARG A 16 -6.47 -3.73 7.30
N GLU A 17 -6.15 -2.49 7.68
CA GLU A 17 -7.16 -1.50 8.08
C GLU A 17 -8.15 -1.25 6.93
N GLU A 18 -7.65 -1.27 5.70
CA GLU A 18 -8.45 -1.17 4.49
C GLU A 18 -9.07 -2.52 4.03
N GLY A 19 -8.95 -3.60 4.80
CA GLY A 19 -9.51 -4.92 4.44
C GLY A 19 -8.77 -5.64 3.30
N LEU A 20 -7.54 -5.21 2.97
CA LEU A 20 -6.68 -5.80 1.97
C LEU A 20 -5.48 -6.53 2.61
N THR A 21 -4.90 -7.47 1.86
CA THR A 21 -3.56 -7.97 2.16
C THR A 21 -2.54 -7.19 1.34
N TYR A 22 -1.30 -7.08 1.82
CA TYR A 22 -0.21 -6.46 1.06
C TYR A 22 -0.08 -7.03 -0.37
N GLY A 23 -0.25 -8.34 -0.53
CA GLY A 23 -0.24 -8.99 -1.85
C GLY A 23 -1.37 -8.51 -2.76
N ARG A 24 -2.60 -8.39 -2.23
CA ARG A 24 -3.74 -7.86 -2.98
C ARG A 24 -3.58 -6.39 -3.32
N LEU A 25 -3.09 -5.57 -2.39
CA LEU A 25 -2.79 -4.16 -2.62
C LEU A 25 -1.81 -4.00 -3.79
N ILE A 26 -0.66 -4.67 -3.75
CA ILE A 26 0.35 -4.56 -4.82
C ILE A 26 -0.16 -5.13 -6.15
N ASN A 27 -0.92 -6.22 -6.12
CA ASN A 27 -1.50 -6.80 -7.32
C ASN A 27 -2.54 -5.86 -7.96
N GLY A 28 -3.45 -5.30 -7.16
CA GLY A 28 -4.45 -4.35 -7.60
C GLY A 28 -3.84 -3.09 -8.19
N LEU A 29 -2.82 -2.53 -7.53
CA LEU A 29 -2.06 -1.37 -8.05
C LEU A 29 -1.37 -1.70 -9.38
N LYS A 30 -0.77 -2.89 -9.51
CA LYS A 30 -0.14 -3.32 -10.76
C LYS A 30 -1.15 -3.44 -11.89
N LYS A 31 -2.34 -3.98 -11.63
CA LYS A 31 -3.42 -4.09 -12.62
C LYS A 31 -4.01 -2.73 -13.00
N ALA A 32 -4.10 -1.82 -12.04
CA ALA A 32 -4.51 -0.43 -12.27
C ALA A 32 -3.44 0.41 -13.00
N GLY A 33 -2.30 -0.16 -13.36
CA GLY A 33 -1.19 0.55 -14.02
C GLY A 33 -0.42 1.51 -13.10
N VAL A 34 -0.67 1.45 -11.79
CA VAL A 34 -0.03 2.31 -10.81
C VAL A 34 1.35 1.75 -10.46
N THR A 35 2.38 2.36 -11.03
CA THR A 35 3.77 1.96 -10.80
C THR A 35 4.38 2.81 -9.69
N LEU A 36 3.98 2.55 -8.44
CA LEU A 36 4.44 3.33 -7.28
C LEU A 36 5.50 2.58 -6.47
N ASP A 37 6.53 3.32 -6.02
CA ASP A 37 7.58 2.76 -5.20
C ASP A 37 7.09 2.41 -3.78
N ARG A 38 7.46 1.22 -3.32
CA ARG A 38 7.07 0.72 -1.98
C ARG A 38 7.59 1.61 -0.84
N LYS A 39 8.72 2.29 -1.06
CA LYS A 39 9.27 3.28 -0.12
C LYS A 39 8.30 4.45 0.07
N VAL A 40 7.82 4.99 -1.05
CA VAL A 40 6.92 6.14 -1.08
C VAL A 40 5.56 5.73 -0.53
N LEU A 41 5.06 4.56 -0.94
CA LEU A 41 3.79 4.03 -0.42
C LEU A 41 3.82 3.85 1.10
N ALA A 42 4.93 3.34 1.66
CA ALA A 42 5.10 3.16 3.09
C ALA A 42 5.29 4.47 3.87
N ASP A 43 5.68 5.55 3.20
CA ASP A 43 5.76 6.89 3.79
C ASP A 43 4.39 7.58 3.74
N ILE A 44 3.68 7.45 2.61
CA ILE A 44 2.29 7.91 2.46
C ILE A 44 1.39 7.25 3.49
N CYS A 45 1.48 5.93 3.69
CA CYS A 45 0.61 5.25 4.66
C CYS A 45 0.79 5.73 6.10
N VAL A 46 1.94 6.33 6.44
CA VAL A 46 2.21 6.88 7.77
C VAL A 46 1.88 8.37 7.86
N ARG A 47 2.18 9.15 6.82
CA ARG A 47 2.01 10.61 6.83
C ARG A 47 0.61 11.06 6.43
N ASP A 48 -0.02 10.30 5.53
CA ASP A 48 -1.31 10.63 4.95
C ASP A 48 -2.15 9.37 4.73
N PRO A 49 -2.86 8.92 5.79
CA PRO A 49 -3.74 7.76 5.70
C PRO A 49 -4.92 7.99 4.75
N ILE A 50 -5.34 9.24 4.54
CA ILE A 50 -6.46 9.57 3.64
C ILE A 50 -6.05 9.28 2.18
N THR A 51 -4.85 9.74 1.78
CA THR A 51 -4.31 9.43 0.45
C THR A 51 -4.08 7.93 0.29
N PHE A 52 -3.57 7.25 1.33
CA PHE A 52 -3.40 5.79 1.28
C PHE A 52 -4.72 5.05 1.10
N ALA A 53 -5.80 5.45 1.78
CA ALA A 53 -7.12 4.86 1.63
C ALA A 53 -7.61 4.98 0.18
N ARG A 54 -7.43 6.13 -0.48
CA ARG A 54 -7.77 6.29 -1.90
C ARG A 54 -6.97 5.35 -2.81
N ILE A 55 -5.69 5.16 -2.54
CA ILE A 55 -4.83 4.22 -3.27
C ILE A 55 -5.30 2.78 -3.03
N ALA A 56 -5.69 2.44 -1.80
CA ALA A 56 -6.21 1.14 -1.45
C ALA A 56 -7.55 0.84 -2.15
N GLU A 57 -8.44 1.83 -2.27
CA GLU A 57 -9.68 1.72 -3.05
C GLU A 57 -9.41 1.43 -4.54
N VAL A 58 -8.47 2.16 -5.15
CA VAL A 58 -8.05 1.88 -6.54
C VAL A 58 -7.51 0.46 -6.67
N ALA A 59 -6.75 -0.03 -5.68
CA ALA A 59 -6.26 -1.40 -5.67
C ALA A 59 -7.36 -2.45 -5.45
N LYS A 60 -8.43 -2.14 -4.70
CA LYS A 60 -9.60 -3.03 -4.54
C LYS A 60 -10.37 -3.21 -5.84
N ALA A 61 -10.42 -2.16 -6.67
CA ALA A 61 -11.12 -2.19 -7.95
C ALA A 61 -10.39 -3.00 -9.05
N GLY A 62 -9.12 -3.37 -8.85
CA GLY A 62 -8.25 -4.05 -9.83
C GLY A 62 -8.23 -5.58 -9.79
#